data_AF-R9IID4-F1
#
_entry.id   AF-R9IID4-F1
#
_cell.length_a   1.000
_cell.length_b   1.000
_cell.length_c   1.000
_cell.angle_alpha   90.00
_cell.angle_beta   90.00
_cell.angle_gamma   90.00
#
_symmetry.space_group_name_H-M   'P 1'
#
loop_
_entity.id
_entity.type
_entity.pdbx_description
1 polymer ?
#
loop_
_entity_poly.entity_id
_entity_poly.type
_entity_poly.pdbx_seq_one_letter_code
_entity_poly.pdbx_strand_id
1 'polypeptide(L)'
;MREPEHINFSAKDNKGDIMPTIELLECERVAYVKGMDNYLQKLKDMPDDEAIEKSRINLQNSNIIEPNGDFTERYHYSRKYTKSKE
;
A
#
# COMPACT_ATOMS: atom_id res chain seq x y z
N MET A 1 26.03 -41.30 -14.88
CA MET A 1 26.14 -39.87 -15.26
C MET A 1 24.93 -39.55 -16.12
N ARG A 2 24.13 -38.53 -15.76
CA ARG A 2 22.89 -38.18 -16.46
C ARG A 2 23.17 -36.84 -17.17
N GLU A 3 23.04 -36.79 -18.49
CA GLU A 3 23.28 -35.56 -19.26
C GLU A 3 22.17 -34.53 -18.98
N PRO A 4 22.47 -33.21 -18.97
CA PRO A 4 21.47 -32.19 -18.84
C PRO A 4 20.81 -31.89 -20.19
N GLU A 5 19.49 -32.06 -20.24
CA GLU A 5 18.66 -31.66 -21.39
C GLU A 5 18.64 -30.13 -21.52
N HIS A 6 19.09 -29.63 -22.68
CA HIS A 6 19.00 -28.22 -23.03
C HIS A 6 17.55 -27.88 -23.42
N ILE A 7 16.79 -27.29 -22.49
CA ILE A 7 15.47 -26.72 -22.77
C ILE A 7 15.67 -25.42 -23.56
N ASN A 8 15.55 -25.51 -24.88
CA ASN A 8 15.44 -24.35 -25.76
C ASN A 8 14.09 -23.67 -25.53
N PHE A 9 14.06 -22.64 -24.68
CA PHE A 9 12.97 -21.67 -24.65
C PHE A 9 13.04 -20.82 -25.92
N SER A 10 12.42 -21.31 -26.99
CA SER A 10 12.06 -20.47 -28.14
C SER A 10 11.00 -19.48 -27.70
N ALA A 11 11.43 -18.36 -27.11
CA ALA A 11 10.61 -17.19 -26.84
C ALA A 11 10.12 -16.62 -28.17
N LYS A 12 8.93 -17.03 -28.60
CA LYS A 12 8.20 -16.31 -29.64
C LYS A 12 7.68 -15.01 -29.01
N ASP A 13 8.32 -13.92 -29.40
CA ASP A 13 7.97 -12.54 -29.11
C ASP A 13 6.49 -12.27 -29.41
N ASN A 14 5.64 -12.34 -28.39
CA ASN A 14 4.46 -11.49 -28.29
C ASN A 14 4.80 -10.38 -27.30
N LYS A 15 5.64 -9.45 -27.75
CA LYS A 15 5.81 -8.14 -27.11
C LYS A 15 4.52 -7.35 -27.32
N GLY A 16 3.47 -7.72 -26.59
CA GLY A 16 2.50 -6.72 -26.16
C GLY A 16 3.27 -5.62 -25.45
N ASP A 17 2.82 -4.39 -25.59
CA ASP A 17 3.43 -3.19 -25.01
C ASP A 17 3.40 -3.28 -23.48
N ILE A 18 4.34 -4.02 -22.89
CA ILE A 18 4.44 -4.22 -21.44
C ILE A 18 5.09 -2.96 -20.89
N MET A 19 4.30 -2.15 -20.19
CA MET A 19 4.76 -0.97 -19.47
C MET A 19 5.94 -1.36 -18.57
N PRO A 20 7.09 -0.65 -18.65
CA PRO A 20 8.23 -0.89 -17.79
C PRO A 20 7.85 -0.87 -16.30
N THR A 21 8.50 -1.70 -15.49
CA THR A 21 8.19 -1.84 -14.06
C THR A 21 8.23 -0.52 -13.29
N ILE A 22 9.11 0.42 -13.67
CA ILE A 22 9.21 1.74 -13.04
C ILE A 22 7.94 2.56 -13.30
N GLU A 23 7.46 2.58 -14.54
CA GLU A 23 6.26 3.32 -14.92
C GLU A 23 5.01 2.73 -14.26
N LEU A 24 4.95 1.39 -14.10
CA LEU A 24 3.88 0.72 -13.36
C LEU A 24 3.86 1.16 -11.89
N LEU A 25 5.02 1.20 -11.22
CA LEU A 25 5.15 1.66 -9.84
C LEU A 25 4.73 3.13 -9.69
N GLU A 26 5.05 3.98 -10.65
CA GLU A 26 4.62 5.37 -10.66
C GLU A 26 3.10 5.49 -10.79
N CYS A 27 2.48 4.69 -11.68
CA CYS A 27 1.03 4.65 -11.83
C CYS A 27 0.33 4.20 -10.54
N GLU A 28 0.84 3.18 -9.87
CA GLU A 28 0.32 2.70 -8.58
C GLU A 28 0.42 3.78 -7.49
N ARG A 29 1.55 4.49 -7.42
CA ARG A 29 1.72 5.61 -6.48
C ARG A 29 0.70 6.73 -6.72
N VAL A 30 0.52 7.13 -7.99
CA VAL A 30 -0.45 8.17 -8.35
C VAL A 30 -1.88 7.73 -8.05
N ALA A 31 -2.22 6.48 -8.35
CA ALA A 31 -3.54 5.91 -8.04
C ALA A 31 -3.80 5.87 -6.53
N TYR A 32 -2.79 5.50 -5.74
CA TYR A 32 -2.87 5.50 -4.28
C TYR A 32 -3.13 6.90 -3.72
N VAL A 33 -2.36 7.91 -4.14
CA VAL A 33 -2.53 9.30 -3.68
C VAL A 33 -3.93 9.81 -4.01
N LYS A 34 -4.39 9.62 -5.26
CA LYS A 34 -5.76 10.00 -5.67
C LYS A 34 -6.83 9.27 -4.85
N GLY A 35 -6.61 8.00 -4.54
CA GLY A 35 -7.50 7.21 -3.68
C GLY A 35 -7.60 7.78 -2.28
N MET A 36 -6.47 8.19 -1.70
CA MET A 36 -6.43 8.80 -0.36
C MET A 36 -7.07 10.18 -0.34
N ASP A 37 -6.79 11.03 -1.33
CA ASP A 37 -7.42 12.36 -1.43
C ASP A 37 -8.95 12.24 -1.50
N ASN A 38 -9.46 11.33 -2.32
CA ASN A 38 -10.89 11.05 -2.42
C ASN A 38 -11.49 10.52 -1.11
N TYR A 39 -10.75 9.66 -0.40
CA TYR A 39 -11.17 9.15 0.90
C TYR A 39 -11.28 10.27 1.94
N LEU A 40 -10.27 11.14 2.02
CA LEU A 40 -10.26 12.27 2.95
C LEU A 40 -11.37 13.27 2.64
N GLN A 41 -11.65 13.53 1.36
CA GLN A 41 -12.78 14.38 0.97
C GLN A 41 -14.11 13.79 1.44
N LYS A 42 -14.32 12.48 1.25
CA LYS A 42 -15.54 11.80 1.74
C LYS A 42 -15.68 11.85 3.26
N LEU A 43 -14.57 11.74 4.01
CA LEU A 43 -14.61 11.91 5.47
C LEU A 43 -14.98 13.33 5.87
N LYS A 44 -14.49 14.34 5.14
CA LYS A 44 -14.79 15.75 5.40
C LYS A 44 -16.25 16.11 5.15
N ASP A 45 -16.88 15.45 4.18
CA ASP A 45 -18.28 15.70 3.80
C ASP A 45 -19.29 14.92 4.67
N MET A 46 -18.80 14.11 5.63
CA MET A 46 -19.59 13.27 6.52
C MET A 46 -19.86 13.98 7.86
N PRO A 47 -20.98 13.68 8.57
CA PRO A 47 -21.18 14.19 9.93
C PRO A 47 -20.04 13.80 10.86
N ASP A 48 -19.67 14.69 11.78
CA ASP A 48 -18.49 14.53 12.63
C ASP A 48 -18.47 13.19 13.38
N ASP A 49 -19.60 12.78 13.98
CA ASP A 49 -19.69 11.52 14.73
C ASP A 49 -19.41 10.29 13.86
N GLU A 50 -19.97 10.26 12.64
CA GLU A 50 -19.78 9.16 11.69
C GLU A 50 -18.34 9.17 11.13
N ALA A 51 -17.79 10.36 10.86
CA ALA A 51 -16.41 10.51 10.40
C ALA A 51 -15.40 10.02 11.47
N ILE A 52 -15.65 10.34 12.74
CA ILE A 52 -14.84 9.89 13.89
C ILE A 52 -14.90 8.37 14.02
N GLU A 53 -16.10 7.78 13.99
CA GLU A 53 -16.28 6.33 14.10
C GLU A 53 -15.56 5.60 12.96
N LYS A 54 -15.77 6.05 11.72
CA LYS A 54 -15.16 5.45 10.52
C LYS A 54 -13.64 5.57 10.53
N SER A 55 -13.12 6.72 10.96
CA SER A 55 -11.68 6.92 11.13
C SER A 55 -11.11 5.96 12.19
N ARG A 56 -11.79 5.82 13.34
CA ARG A 56 -11.37 4.93 14.43
C ARG A 56 -11.28 3.48 13.98
N ILE A 57 -12.31 2.99 13.29
CA ILE A 57 -12.35 1.63 12.74
C ILE A 57 -11.20 1.41 11.76
N ASN A 58 -10.94 2.38 10.88
CA ASN A 58 -9.86 2.27 9.90
C ASN A 58 -8.47 2.25 10.55
N LEU A 59 -8.24 3.05 11.59
CA LEU A 59 -6.99 3.05 12.35
C LEU A 59 -6.78 1.71 13.09
N GLN A 60 -7.84 1.12 13.62
CA GLN A 60 -7.80 -0.20 14.26
C GLN A 60 -7.51 -1.31 13.25
N ASN A 61 -8.22 -1.33 12.12
CA ASN A 61 -8.01 -2.31 11.04
C ASN A 61 -6.59 -2.22 10.45
N SER A 62 -6.01 -1.02 10.45
CA SER A 62 -4.63 -0.77 10.01
C SER A 62 -3.58 -1.14 11.07
N ASN A 63 -4.00 -1.62 12.24
CA ASN A 63 -3.14 -1.96 13.37
C ASN A 63 -2.28 -0.76 13.84
N ILE A 64 -2.83 0.45 13.75
CA ILE A 64 -2.20 1.70 14.20
C ILE A 64 -2.58 2.00 15.64
N ILE A 65 -3.85 1.81 15.98
CA ILE A 65 -4.36 1.95 17.35
C ILE A 65 -5.05 0.67 17.81
N GLU A 66 -5.08 0.48 19.12
CA GLU A 66 -5.82 -0.57 19.81
C GLU A 66 -7.29 -0.19 20.05
N PRO A 67 -8.16 -1.15 20.45
CA PRO A 67 -9.56 -0.87 20.77
C PRO A 67 -9.78 0.21 21.84
N ASN A 68 -8.87 0.31 22.81
CA ASN A 68 -8.85 1.35 23.85
C ASN A 68 -8.50 2.74 23.29
N GLY A 69 -7.95 2.84 22.08
CA GLY A 69 -7.50 4.09 21.44
C GLY A 69 -6.01 4.38 21.60
N ASP A 70 -5.26 3.53 22.30
CA ASP A 70 -3.81 3.67 22.43
C ASP A 70 -3.10 3.25 21.14
N PHE A 71 -1.94 3.84 20.86
CA PHE A 71 -1.14 3.42 19.70
C PHE A 71 -0.55 2.03 19.92
N THR A 72 -0.52 1.23 18.86
CA THR A 72 0.08 -0.10 18.92
C THR A 72 1.60 0.01 19.05
N GLU A 73 2.22 -0.98 19.71
CA GLU A 73 3.69 -1.06 19.77
C GLU A 73 4.31 -1.05 18.37
N ARG A 74 3.69 -1.75 17.41
CA ARG A 74 4.13 -1.79 16.01
C ARG A 74 4.22 -0.39 15.41
N TYR A 75 3.21 0.46 15.64
CA TYR A 75 3.22 1.84 15.18
C TYR A 75 4.31 2.67 15.88
N HIS A 76 4.50 2.46 17.19
CA HIS A 76 5.58 3.13 17.92
C HIS A 76 6.97 2.80 17.36
N TYR A 77 7.24 1.53 17.07
CA TYR A 77 8.52 1.12 16.50
C TYR A 77 8.71 1.65 15.08
N SER A 78 7.70 1.53 14.21
CA SER A 78 7.81 2.03 12.82
C SER A 78 8.14 3.53 12.78
N ARG A 79 7.50 4.32 13.66
CA ARG A 79 7.74 5.77 13.78
C ARG A 79 9.14 6.10 14.32
N LYS A 80 9.69 5.30 15.23
CA LYS A 80 11.07 5.48 15.71
C LYS A 80 12.08 5.24 14.59
N TYR A 81 11.87 4.21 13.78
CA TYR A 81 12.75 3.88 12.64
C TYR A 81 12.72 4.92 11.53
N THR A 82 11.57 5.53 11.24
CA THR A 82 11.49 6.61 10.23
C THR A 82 12.20 7.87 10.72
N LYS A 83 11.98 8.30 11.97
CA LYS A 83 12.65 9.48 12.54
C LYS A 83 14.17 9.35 12.67
N SER A 84 14.70 8.13 12.84
CA SER A 84 16.14 7.91 12.90
C SER A 84 16.84 7.98 11.53
N LYS A 85 16.07 8.06 10.43
CA LYS A 85 16.57 8.10 9.06
C LYS A 85 16.42 9.48 8.38
N GLU A 86 15.76 10.43 9.05
CA GLU A 86 15.70 11.85 8.68
C GLU A 86 16.87 12.61 9.33
#